data_AF-A0AAD2GBC0-F1
#
_entry.id   AF-A0AAD2GBC0-F1
#
_cell.length_a   1.000
_cell.length_b   1.000
_cell.length_c   1.000
_cell.angle_alpha   90.00
_cell.angle_beta   90.00
_cell.angle_gamma   90.00
#
_symmetry.space_group_name_H-M   'P 1'
#
loop_
_entity.id
_entity.type
_entity.pdbx_description
1 polymer ?
#
loop_
_entity_poly.entity_id
_entity_poly.type
_entity_poly.pdbx_seq_one_letter_code
_entity_poly.pdbx_strand_id
1 'polypeptide(L)'
;MMTLKRQIDVTPRASKRLKTKARKDEAVTISSTLFGCTDIVAELFSFLDTNSLLQFSCVNKDFSSLLTYNHVVRATMMSGGYAATTLERMIPPIRDQMIWIPSPMRLLRVVSGKRCERCHRATRYVSPCIGMFLCTRCTGACSEKTLRKNPVKRFLDCKRVQRVPLKGPRSPHRFLIKAPIQDSTGTNIGPVVTLQDIETMATITNMTQAEKVVARHVEECDTRQPKAIASANAILSAVNQNREDATARKNAILKAKLEGQKRFEEARKKRVDALLFELKALLGENVSWKSNLDNRRWKSNGNQYLFSDPILQGILQPMLKAPSKINKKVLGEIPGRIQATVDKRALMDLYIERILHFVGDDDGERALQHGWNTEGFHYNFYNRSIGKLLAQPLKDPYALSEGDLQKLCEQVKAIVNRKHTGRVVLQKLASKLEGCPFQDDVQQYHWIIHLWAYGFRNMHVQRILREPLLAPEEITEEKLNAIAEQLRMVLEKKQEAFRKVNLLLEPTRDYPEWTGRLNSWFWNSRDNKVIFHNFAAREILNPKFADLDNLTDETIVGLSKEVIKHFEKKYGNAES
;
A
#
# COMPACT_ATOMS: atom_id res chain seq x y z
N MET A 1 46.10 93.35 -11.00
CA MET A 1 44.97 94.23 -11.34
C MET A 1 43.73 93.35 -11.48
N MET A 2 42.83 93.34 -10.49
CA MET A 2 41.45 93.92 -10.54
C MET A 2 40.65 93.43 -11.78
N THR A 3 39.44 92.84 -11.70
CA THR A 3 38.24 93.27 -10.95
C THR A 3 37.15 92.18 -10.90
N LEU A 4 36.24 92.29 -9.91
CA LEU A 4 35.02 91.52 -9.61
C LEU A 4 33.89 91.52 -10.66
N LYS A 5 33.03 90.47 -10.63
CA LYS A 5 31.55 90.45 -10.37
C LYS A 5 31.07 88.98 -10.47
N ARG A 6 30.57 88.26 -9.45
CA ARG A 6 29.44 88.39 -8.51
C ARG A 6 28.07 88.62 -9.15
N GLN A 7 27.27 87.56 -9.23
CA GLN A 7 25.83 87.60 -8.94
C GLN A 7 25.46 86.39 -8.07
N ILE A 8 24.79 86.72 -6.96
CA ILE A 8 24.25 85.85 -5.92
C ILE A 8 22.77 85.68 -6.25
N ASP A 9 22.24 84.47 -6.12
CA ASP A 9 20.82 84.33 -5.77
C ASP A 9 20.58 83.19 -4.79
N VAL A 10 19.58 83.43 -3.94
CA VAL A 10 19.42 82.88 -2.58
C VAL A 10 18.52 81.63 -2.55
N THR A 11 18.76 80.80 -1.53
CA THR A 11 18.18 79.48 -1.14
C THR A 11 16.66 79.25 -1.27
N PRO A 12 16.23 77.97 -1.27
CA PRO A 12 15.16 77.56 -0.36
C PRO A 12 15.48 76.27 0.43
N ARG A 13 15.97 76.42 1.68
CA ARG A 13 16.11 75.33 2.66
C ARG A 13 14.84 75.09 3.51
N ALA A 14 13.76 75.85 3.30
CA ALA A 14 12.55 75.76 4.14
C ALA A 14 11.54 74.66 3.70
N SER A 15 11.51 74.22 2.44
CA SER A 15 10.44 73.32 1.95
C SER A 15 10.64 71.83 2.28
N LYS A 16 11.84 71.40 2.71
CA LYS A 16 12.10 70.00 3.09
C LYS A 16 11.56 69.62 4.48
N ARG A 17 11.39 70.59 5.40
CA ARG A 17 10.94 70.35 6.79
C ARG A 17 9.43 70.16 6.93
N LEU A 18 8.62 70.74 6.03
CA LEU A 18 7.16 70.60 6.07
C LEU A 18 6.68 69.26 5.47
N LYS A 19 7.34 68.73 4.43
CA LYS A 19 7.02 67.42 3.85
C LYS A 19 7.33 66.23 4.78
N THR A 20 8.24 66.39 5.73
CA THR A 20 8.56 65.34 6.72
C THR A 20 7.56 65.31 7.88
N LYS A 21 6.89 66.41 8.18
CA LYS A 21 5.87 66.48 9.24
C LYS A 21 4.53 65.91 8.77
N ALA A 22 4.08 66.29 7.56
CA ALA A 22 2.85 65.74 6.97
C ALA A 22 2.89 64.21 6.76
N ARG A 23 4.03 63.65 6.34
CA ARG A 23 4.22 62.18 6.24
C ARG A 23 4.23 61.49 7.61
N LYS A 24 4.63 62.20 8.66
CA LYS A 24 4.63 61.66 10.03
C LYS A 24 3.21 61.63 10.57
N ASP A 25 2.40 62.63 10.25
CA ASP A 25 1.01 62.72 10.67
C ASP A 25 0.13 61.70 9.91
N GLU A 26 0.31 61.51 8.58
CA GLU A 26 -0.37 60.44 7.82
C GLU A 26 -0.01 59.01 8.28
N ALA A 27 1.28 58.76 8.59
CA ALA A 27 1.71 57.47 9.12
C ALA A 27 1.10 57.17 10.51
N VAL A 28 0.89 58.21 11.33
CA VAL A 28 0.22 58.10 12.63
C VAL A 28 -1.27 57.81 12.46
N THR A 29 -1.95 58.44 11.49
CA THR A 29 -3.38 58.19 11.23
C THR A 29 -3.63 56.78 10.71
N ILE A 30 -2.85 56.28 9.75
CA ILE A 30 -2.97 54.90 9.23
C ILE A 30 -2.71 53.87 10.34
N SER A 31 -1.72 54.12 11.19
CA SER A 31 -1.44 53.28 12.36
C SER A 31 -2.65 53.23 13.30
N SER A 32 -3.28 54.38 13.60
CA SER A 32 -4.43 54.47 14.51
C SER A 32 -5.69 53.73 14.03
N THR A 33 -5.97 53.72 12.71
CA THR A 33 -7.08 52.95 12.13
C THR A 33 -6.80 51.45 12.08
N LEU A 34 -5.55 51.03 11.91
CA LEU A 34 -5.16 49.61 11.96
C LEU A 34 -5.20 49.03 13.39
N PHE A 35 -5.01 49.86 14.42
CA PHE A 35 -5.17 49.44 15.82
C PHE A 35 -6.61 49.02 16.17
N GLY A 36 -7.62 49.46 15.42
CA GLY A 36 -9.01 48.99 15.59
C GLY A 36 -9.30 47.60 15.02
N CYS A 37 -8.36 47.00 14.27
CA CYS A 37 -8.53 45.73 13.56
C CYS A 37 -7.66 44.60 14.12
N THR A 38 -7.19 44.70 15.37
CA THR A 38 -6.31 43.68 15.98
C THR A 38 -6.92 42.29 15.96
N ASP A 39 -8.25 42.19 16.11
CA ASP A 39 -8.98 40.92 16.09
C ASP A 39 -9.01 40.30 14.69
N ILE A 40 -9.18 41.12 13.65
CA ILE A 40 -9.12 40.67 12.26
C ILE A 40 -7.71 40.17 11.93
N VAL A 41 -6.68 40.89 12.39
CA VAL A 41 -5.28 40.48 12.18
C VAL A 41 -4.98 39.16 12.90
N ALA A 42 -5.45 38.99 14.14
CA ALA A 42 -5.30 37.74 14.88
C ALA A 42 -6.02 36.58 14.16
N GLU A 43 -7.23 36.80 13.64
CA GLU A 43 -7.96 35.80 12.88
C GLU A 43 -7.24 35.43 11.58
N LEU A 44 -6.69 36.42 10.86
CA LEU A 44 -5.89 36.20 9.65
C LEU A 44 -4.68 35.29 9.91
N PHE A 45 -4.04 35.38 11.08
CA PHE A 45 -2.88 34.53 11.41
C PHE A 45 -3.22 33.03 11.37
N SER A 46 -4.48 32.67 11.64
CA SER A 46 -4.96 31.28 11.61
C SER A 46 -5.06 30.69 10.20
N PHE A 47 -4.94 31.51 9.16
CA PHE A 47 -5.01 31.10 7.75
C PHE A 47 -3.66 31.16 7.03
N LEU A 48 -2.64 31.75 7.64
CA LEU A 48 -1.32 31.88 7.04
C LEU A 48 -0.51 30.59 7.21
N ASP A 49 0.24 30.21 6.17
CA ASP A 49 1.29 29.21 6.31
C ASP A 49 2.43 29.71 7.21
N THR A 50 3.33 28.80 7.61
CA THR A 50 4.41 29.13 8.55
C THR A 50 5.33 30.27 8.07
N ASN A 51 5.66 30.33 6.77
CA ASN A 51 6.53 31.39 6.23
C ASN A 51 5.79 32.72 6.13
N SER A 52 4.56 32.69 5.64
CA SER A 52 3.69 33.87 5.52
C SER A 52 3.40 34.46 6.90
N LEU A 53 3.12 33.62 7.91
CA LEU A 53 2.94 34.03 9.29
C LEU A 53 4.20 34.67 9.88
N LEU A 54 5.39 34.13 9.59
CA LEU A 54 6.66 34.71 10.04
C LEU A 54 6.92 36.07 9.40
N GLN A 55 6.73 36.20 8.09
CA GLN A 55 6.90 37.46 7.38
C GLN A 55 5.94 38.51 7.91
N PHE A 56 4.65 38.16 8.04
CA PHE A 56 3.60 39.06 8.47
C PHE A 56 3.80 39.52 9.92
N SER A 57 4.17 38.60 10.82
CA SER A 57 4.45 38.94 12.23
C SER A 57 5.73 39.77 12.44
N CYS A 58 6.62 39.84 11.43
CA CYS A 58 7.80 40.71 11.44
C CYS A 58 7.56 42.11 10.86
N VAL A 59 6.39 42.39 10.29
CA VAL A 59 6.07 43.72 9.72
C VAL A 59 5.98 44.79 10.80
N ASN A 60 5.35 44.48 11.95
CA ASN A 60 5.19 45.39 13.08
C ASN A 60 5.36 44.63 14.41
N LYS A 61 5.93 45.30 15.43
CA LYS A 61 6.00 44.82 16.82
C LYS A 61 4.62 44.49 17.38
N ASP A 62 3.59 45.26 17.02
CA ASP A 62 2.22 45.01 17.47
C ASP A 62 1.71 43.67 16.93
N PHE A 63 1.98 43.37 15.66
CA PHE A 63 1.61 42.09 15.05
C PHE A 63 2.36 40.92 15.68
N SER A 64 3.63 41.11 16.03
CA SER A 64 4.37 40.12 16.82
C SER A 64 3.74 39.87 18.19
N SER A 65 3.10 40.87 18.80
CA SER A 65 2.46 40.74 20.12
C SER A 65 1.12 40.00 20.07
N LEU A 66 0.42 40.05 18.92
CA LEU A 66 -0.82 39.31 18.65
C LEU A 66 -0.59 37.82 18.35
N LEU A 67 0.67 37.42 18.15
CA LEU A 67 1.01 36.04 17.82
C LEU A 67 0.86 35.12 19.04
N THR A 68 -0.02 34.13 18.95
CA THR A 68 -0.23 33.13 19.99
C THR A 68 0.36 31.77 19.60
N TYR A 69 0.49 30.85 20.57
CA TYR A 69 0.90 29.47 20.27
C TYR A 69 -0.07 28.76 19.31
N ASN A 70 -1.37 29.06 19.41
CA ASN A 70 -2.40 28.51 18.52
C ASN A 70 -2.11 28.83 17.05
N HIS A 71 -1.77 30.09 16.75
CA HIS A 71 -1.43 30.52 15.40
C HIS A 71 -0.23 29.75 14.85
N VAL A 72 0.83 29.62 15.67
CA VAL A 72 2.07 28.93 15.26
C VAL A 72 1.86 27.44 15.07
N VAL A 73 1.18 26.77 16.00
CA VAL A 73 0.89 25.34 15.93
C VAL A 73 0.02 25.05 14.70
N ARG A 74 -1.03 25.83 14.47
CA ARG A 74 -1.91 25.66 13.31
C ARG A 74 -1.17 25.85 11.99
N ALA A 75 -0.45 26.95 11.83
CA ALA A 75 0.36 27.21 10.63
C ALA A 75 1.39 26.10 10.38
N THR A 76 2.00 25.59 11.45
CA THR A 76 2.96 24.49 11.42
C THR A 76 2.33 23.18 10.95
N MET A 77 1.18 22.82 11.51
CA MET A 77 0.45 21.61 11.14
C MET A 77 -0.11 21.69 9.72
N MET A 78 -0.55 22.87 9.28
CA MET A 78 -0.97 23.12 7.89
C MET A 78 0.19 22.99 6.89
N SER A 79 1.37 23.50 7.26
CA SER A 79 2.56 23.47 6.39
C SER A 79 3.19 22.07 6.28
N GLY A 80 3.01 21.22 7.30
CA GLY A 80 3.53 19.86 7.33
C GLY A 80 5.06 19.78 7.30
N GLY A 81 5.59 18.66 6.78
CA GLY A 81 7.02 18.45 6.55
C GLY A 81 7.89 18.67 7.80
N TYR A 82 9.03 19.33 7.62
CA TYR A 82 9.98 19.59 8.72
C TYR A 82 9.40 20.47 9.82
N ALA A 83 8.46 21.37 9.52
CA ALA A 83 7.85 22.23 10.51
C ALA A 83 7.04 21.40 11.51
N ALA A 84 6.14 20.54 11.00
CA ALA A 84 5.37 19.61 11.81
C ALA A 84 6.28 18.64 12.59
N THR A 85 7.28 18.04 11.93
CA THR A 85 8.23 17.14 12.59
C THR A 85 9.02 17.83 13.71
N THR A 86 9.40 19.09 13.53
CA THR A 86 10.09 19.91 14.54
C THR A 86 9.18 20.08 15.76
N LEU A 87 7.94 20.50 15.55
CA LEU A 87 6.96 20.69 16.63
C LEU A 87 6.68 19.37 17.36
N GLU A 88 6.43 18.28 16.65
CA GLU A 88 6.18 16.95 17.24
C GLU A 88 7.34 16.46 18.10
N ARG A 89 8.58 16.69 17.66
CA ARG A 89 9.78 16.34 18.43
C ARG A 89 10.06 17.28 19.59
N MET A 90 9.57 18.51 19.54
CA MET A 90 9.68 19.48 20.64
C MET A 90 8.63 19.25 21.74
N ILE A 91 7.50 18.60 21.44
CA ILE A 91 6.43 18.36 22.42
C ILE A 91 6.91 17.54 23.62
N PRO A 92 7.55 16.34 23.48
CA PRO A 92 8.03 15.58 24.62
C PRO A 92 9.00 16.37 25.53
N PRO A 93 10.06 17.04 25.02
CA PRO A 93 10.93 17.83 25.87
C PRO A 93 10.27 19.08 26.45
N ILE A 94 9.23 19.65 25.84
CA ILE A 94 8.42 20.72 26.47
C ILE A 94 7.59 20.16 27.63
N ARG A 95 6.87 19.05 27.39
CA ARG A 95 6.02 18.39 28.39
C ARG A 95 6.83 17.93 29.60
N ASP A 96 7.99 17.33 29.32
CA ASP A 96 8.90 16.81 30.34
C ASP A 96 9.83 17.92 30.90
N GLN A 97 9.61 19.18 30.51
CA GLN A 97 10.36 20.37 30.93
C GLN A 97 11.88 20.28 30.71
N MET A 98 12.32 19.50 29.73
CA MET A 98 13.73 19.35 29.34
C MET A 98 14.27 20.56 28.54
N ILE A 99 13.39 21.37 27.95
CA ILE A 99 13.77 22.61 27.26
C ILE A 99 12.93 23.79 27.71
N TRP A 100 13.52 24.99 27.66
CA TRP A 100 12.77 26.23 27.88
C TRP A 100 11.72 26.41 26.80
N ILE A 101 10.50 26.75 27.22
CA ILE A 101 9.37 26.90 26.32
C ILE A 101 9.60 28.16 25.47
N PRO A 102 9.74 28.02 24.14
CA PRO A 102 9.98 29.17 23.28
C PRO A 102 8.76 30.09 23.30
N SER A 103 8.94 31.41 23.21
CA SER A 103 7.82 32.33 22.94
C SER A 103 7.15 32.00 21.60
N PRO A 104 5.91 32.43 21.32
CA PRO A 104 5.25 32.18 20.04
C PRO A 104 6.11 32.61 18.84
N MET A 105 6.71 33.79 18.90
CA MET A 105 7.61 34.29 17.86
C MET A 105 8.87 33.41 17.69
N ARG A 106 9.46 32.94 18.80
CA ARG A 106 10.62 32.04 18.73
C ARG A 106 10.23 30.67 18.19
N LEU A 107 9.10 30.10 18.64
CA LEU A 107 8.57 28.84 18.14
C LEU A 107 8.34 28.93 16.63
N LEU A 108 7.75 30.03 16.16
CA LEU A 108 7.51 30.30 14.74
C LEU A 108 8.81 30.30 13.92
N ARG A 109 9.87 30.91 14.44
CA ARG A 109 11.20 30.88 13.81
C ARG A 109 11.80 29.47 13.77
N VAL A 110 11.66 28.72 14.87
CA VAL A 110 12.16 27.34 14.99
C VAL A 110 11.46 26.45 13.97
N VAL A 111 10.14 26.48 13.88
CA VAL A 111 9.35 25.67 12.94
C VAL A 111 9.48 26.13 11.48
N SER A 112 9.79 27.42 11.24
CA SER A 112 10.13 27.94 9.91
C SER A 112 11.51 27.49 9.42
N GLY A 113 12.42 27.17 10.34
CA GLY A 113 13.53 26.25 10.12
C GLY A 113 14.48 26.55 8.96
N LYS A 114 15.20 27.69 9.00
CA LYS A 114 16.32 27.95 8.07
C LYS A 114 17.68 28.10 8.74
N ARG A 115 17.74 28.32 10.06
CA ARG A 115 18.96 28.68 10.78
C ARG A 115 19.13 27.82 12.03
N CYS A 116 20.38 27.57 12.39
CA CYS A 116 20.78 26.85 13.59
C CYS A 116 20.44 27.71 14.82
N GLU A 117 19.74 27.15 15.80
CA GLU A 117 19.39 27.83 17.06
C GLU A 117 20.62 28.30 17.84
N ARG A 118 21.80 27.69 17.61
CA ARG A 118 23.02 27.99 18.35
C ARG A 118 23.95 28.99 17.67
N CYS A 119 24.15 28.86 16.36
CA CYS A 119 25.12 29.68 15.63
C CYS A 119 24.50 30.52 14.51
N HIS A 120 23.17 30.48 14.38
CA HIS A 120 22.38 31.18 13.36
C HIS A 120 22.77 30.92 11.90
N ARG A 121 23.68 29.99 11.63
CA ARG A 121 24.03 29.55 10.27
C ARG A 121 22.91 28.74 9.65
N ALA A 122 22.81 28.76 8.33
CA ALA A 122 21.81 27.98 7.63
C ALA A 122 21.93 26.48 7.98
N THR A 123 20.79 25.83 8.27
CA THR A 123 20.74 24.38 8.52
C THR A 123 19.40 23.82 8.08
N ARG A 124 19.41 22.59 7.57
CA ARG A 124 18.21 21.80 7.26
C ARG A 124 18.06 20.59 8.20
N TYR A 125 18.95 20.47 9.18
CA TYR A 125 18.96 19.35 10.10
C TYR A 125 18.14 19.67 11.35
N VAL A 126 17.10 18.88 11.57
CA VAL A 126 16.29 18.86 12.80
C VAL A 126 16.86 17.80 13.74
N SER A 127 17.28 18.23 14.93
CA SER A 127 17.80 17.33 15.96
C SER A 127 16.75 16.26 16.32
N PRO A 128 17.08 14.97 16.25
CA PRO A 128 16.11 13.90 16.56
C PRO A 128 15.71 13.88 18.03
N CYS A 129 16.54 14.39 18.94
CA CYS A 129 16.30 14.32 20.38
C CYS A 129 15.47 15.50 20.93
N ILE A 130 15.58 16.67 20.31
CA ILE A 130 15.03 17.93 20.88
C ILE A 130 14.06 18.61 19.90
N GLY A 131 14.08 18.21 18.61
CA GLY A 131 13.25 18.83 17.59
C GLY A 131 13.73 20.21 17.12
N MET A 132 14.86 20.73 17.60
CA MET A 132 15.41 22.03 17.16
C MET A 132 16.33 21.91 15.95
N PHE A 133 16.39 22.97 15.13
CA PHE A 133 17.35 23.09 14.04
C PHE A 133 18.76 23.35 14.57
N LEU A 134 19.68 22.39 14.37
CA LEU A 134 21.08 22.50 14.78
C LEU A 134 21.99 22.11 13.61
N CYS A 135 23.03 22.89 13.33
CA CYS A 135 24.00 22.49 12.30
C CYS A 135 24.90 21.36 12.81
N THR A 136 25.44 20.55 11.90
CA THR A 136 26.30 19.40 12.21
C THR A 136 27.47 19.76 13.14
N ARG A 137 28.06 20.95 12.94
CA ARG A 137 29.11 21.51 13.81
C ARG A 137 28.62 21.75 15.23
N CYS A 138 27.42 22.31 15.40
CA CYS A 138 26.84 22.59 16.72
C CYS A 138 26.35 21.32 17.43
N THR A 139 25.92 20.29 16.70
CA THR A 139 25.63 18.96 17.28
C THR A 139 26.91 18.21 17.67
N GLY A 140 28.00 18.33 16.90
CA GLY A 140 29.28 17.68 17.19
C GLY A 140 30.10 18.37 18.28
N ALA A 141 30.01 19.70 18.38
CA ALA A 141 30.72 20.48 19.41
C ALA A 141 30.12 20.35 20.82
N CYS A 142 28.99 19.67 21.00
CA CYS A 142 28.54 19.17 22.31
C CYS A 142 29.16 17.80 22.65
N SER A 143 30.44 17.61 22.30
CA SER A 143 31.21 16.42 22.66
C SER A 143 31.58 16.43 24.15
N GLU A 144 31.61 15.25 24.76
CA GLU A 144 31.99 14.94 26.15
C GLU A 144 33.15 15.74 26.76
N LYS A 145 34.09 16.24 25.94
CA LYS A 145 35.25 17.00 26.41
C LYS A 145 34.89 18.28 27.20
N THR A 146 33.73 18.89 26.95
CA THR A 146 33.29 20.08 27.71
C THR A 146 32.70 19.72 29.09
N LEU A 147 32.26 18.46 29.26
CA LEU A 147 31.54 17.99 30.45
C LEU A 147 32.45 17.38 31.52
N ARG A 148 33.70 17.06 31.19
CA ARG A 148 34.70 16.49 32.12
C ARG A 148 35.38 17.53 33.01
N LYS A 149 35.07 18.82 32.88
CA LYS A 149 35.59 19.85 33.78
C LYS A 149 34.89 19.74 35.15
N ASN A 150 35.66 19.73 36.24
CA ASN A 150 35.23 19.53 37.63
C ASN A 150 33.96 20.32 38.09
N PRO A 151 33.71 21.57 37.64
CA PRO A 151 32.49 22.32 37.92
C PRO A 151 31.20 21.65 37.43
N VAL A 152 31.26 21.08 36.23
CA VAL A 152 30.10 20.54 35.50
C VAL A 152 29.64 19.22 36.10
N LYS A 153 30.60 18.39 36.53
CA LYS A 153 30.31 17.15 37.25
C LYS A 153 29.51 17.41 38.52
N ARG A 154 29.92 18.41 39.33
CA ARG A 154 29.22 18.80 40.57
C ARG A 154 27.78 19.26 40.33
N PHE A 155 27.53 20.02 39.26
CA PHE A 155 26.17 20.43 38.89
C PHE A 155 25.30 19.24 38.44
N LEU A 156 25.87 18.32 37.65
CA LEU A 156 25.18 17.12 37.18
C LEU A 156 24.92 16.08 38.29
N ASP A 157 25.70 16.11 39.38
CA ASP A 157 25.52 15.27 40.57
C ASP A 157 24.48 15.83 41.56
N CYS A 158 23.95 17.04 41.31
CA CYS A 158 22.87 17.61 42.13
C CYS A 158 21.58 16.78 42.00
N LYS A 159 21.03 16.30 43.13
CA LYS A 159 19.81 15.46 43.17
C LYS A 159 18.58 16.09 42.50
N ARG A 160 18.50 17.43 42.41
CA ARG A 160 17.42 18.15 41.70
C ARG A 160 17.63 18.21 40.18
N VAL A 161 18.86 18.07 39.70
CA VAL A 161 19.25 18.05 38.27
C VAL A 161 19.25 16.61 37.73
N GLN A 162 19.49 15.62 38.58
CA GLN A 162 19.33 14.22 38.24
C GLN A 162 17.86 13.81 38.15
N ARG A 163 17.33 13.73 36.92
CA ARG A 163 16.24 12.85 36.42
C ARG A 163 15.95 13.30 34.97
N VAL A 164 15.83 12.47 33.93
CA VAL A 164 15.39 11.08 33.76
C VAL A 164 16.43 10.34 32.89
N PRO A 165 16.79 9.07 33.16
CA PRO A 165 17.63 8.29 32.27
C PRO A 165 16.92 8.08 30.93
N LEU A 166 17.34 8.78 29.88
CA LEU A 166 16.89 8.53 28.52
C LEU A 166 17.38 7.14 28.11
N LYS A 167 16.46 6.17 27.96
CA LYS A 167 16.76 4.86 27.37
C LYS A 167 17.08 5.05 25.89
N GLY A 168 18.36 5.17 25.56
CA GLY A 168 18.88 5.21 24.20
C GLY A 168 20.42 5.30 24.17
N PRO A 169 21.09 4.80 23.12
CA PRO A 169 22.56 4.66 23.06
C PRO A 169 23.35 5.97 22.97
N ARG A 170 22.75 7.13 23.26
CA ARG A 170 23.41 8.45 23.21
C ARG A 170 22.98 9.35 24.39
N SER A 171 23.62 9.09 25.53
CA SER A 171 23.96 9.93 26.70
C SER A 171 23.03 11.08 27.16
N PRO A 172 22.71 11.16 28.48
CA PRO A 172 21.87 12.19 29.12
C PRO A 172 22.51 13.59 29.29
N HIS A 173 23.71 13.88 28.77
CA HIS A 173 24.51 15.03 29.23
C HIS A 173 24.62 16.24 28.26
N ARG A 174 23.67 16.50 27.35
CA ARG A 174 23.86 17.50 26.27
C ARG A 174 23.23 18.89 26.51
N PHE A 175 22.88 19.26 27.74
CA PHE A 175 22.05 20.44 28.04
C PHE A 175 22.80 21.64 28.63
N LEU A 176 24.12 21.78 28.43
CA LEU A 176 24.87 22.93 28.96
C LEU A 176 25.31 23.86 27.83
N ILE A 177 24.80 25.10 27.84
CA ILE A 177 25.23 26.16 26.91
C ILE A 177 26.28 27.02 27.61
N LYS A 178 27.32 27.48 26.88
CA LYS A 178 28.44 28.22 27.47
C LYS A 178 28.05 29.53 28.17
N ALA A 179 27.09 30.26 27.63
CA ALA A 179 26.56 31.52 28.15
C ALA A 179 25.11 31.69 27.66
N PRO A 180 24.29 32.58 28.27
CA PRO A 180 22.97 32.90 27.75
C PRO A 180 23.16 33.50 26.35
N ILE A 181 22.60 32.85 25.32
CA ILE A 181 22.64 33.42 23.97
C ILE A 181 21.40 34.28 23.85
N GLN A 182 21.54 35.57 23.55
CA GLN A 182 20.39 36.39 23.18
C GLN A 182 20.25 36.40 21.66
N ASP A 183 19.01 36.30 21.17
CA ASP A 183 18.75 36.52 19.74
C ASP A 183 18.86 38.01 19.40
N SER A 184 18.68 38.35 18.12
CA SER A 184 18.69 39.76 17.67
C SER A 184 17.57 40.62 18.27
N THR A 185 16.65 40.04 19.03
CA THR A 185 15.57 40.75 19.75
C THR A 185 15.86 40.94 21.24
N GLY A 186 17.00 40.44 21.74
CA GLY A 186 17.33 40.45 23.17
C GLY A 186 16.70 39.31 23.96
N THR A 187 16.05 38.34 23.29
CA THR A 187 15.39 37.22 23.97
C THR A 187 16.40 36.11 24.25
N ASN A 188 16.45 35.62 25.49
CA ASN A 188 17.35 34.52 25.88
C ASN A 188 17.01 33.20 25.15
N ILE A 189 18.05 32.51 24.68
CA ILE A 189 18.06 31.25 23.93
C ILE A 189 18.87 30.22 24.74
N GLY A 190 18.23 29.13 25.17
CA GLY A 190 18.95 28.01 25.80
C GLY A 190 18.29 27.42 27.04
N PRO A 191 18.91 26.39 27.65
CA PRO A 191 18.57 25.89 28.97
C PRO A 191 18.92 26.94 30.03
N VAL A 192 18.21 26.86 31.15
CA VAL A 192 18.24 27.79 32.29
C VAL A 192 19.61 27.94 32.93
N VAL A 193 20.46 26.90 32.85
CA VAL A 193 21.79 26.90 33.47
C VAL A 193 22.88 26.89 32.41
N THR A 194 23.72 27.91 32.44
CA THR A 194 24.85 28.08 31.54
C THR A 194 26.16 27.58 32.17
N LEU A 195 27.21 27.38 31.36
CA LEU A 195 28.51 27.02 31.91
C LEU A 195 29.08 28.16 32.74
N GLN A 196 28.76 29.41 32.41
CA GLN A 196 29.12 30.55 33.25
C GLN A 196 28.46 30.45 34.63
N ASP A 197 27.17 30.10 34.69
CA ASP A 197 26.49 29.87 35.97
C ASP A 197 27.15 28.72 36.75
N ILE A 198 27.55 27.65 36.06
CA ILE A 198 28.25 26.50 36.65
C ILE A 198 29.67 26.87 37.11
N GLU A 199 30.37 27.73 36.37
CA GLU A 199 31.69 28.25 36.73
C GLU A 199 31.58 29.18 37.94
N THR A 200 30.58 30.07 37.99
CA THR A 200 30.26 30.89 39.16
C THR A 200 29.93 30.01 40.37
N MET A 201 29.13 28.95 40.20
CA MET A 201 28.85 27.96 41.25
C MET A 201 30.12 27.24 41.73
N ALA A 202 31.09 27.00 40.84
CA ALA A 202 32.34 26.32 41.19
C ALA A 202 33.39 27.22 41.85
N THR A 203 33.32 28.54 41.66
CA THR A 203 34.14 29.51 42.41
C THR A 203 33.71 29.65 43.87
N ILE A 204 32.50 29.20 44.22
CA ILE A 204 32.01 29.16 45.60
C ILE A 204 32.56 27.89 46.26
N THR A 205 33.61 28.03 47.07
CA THR A 205 34.35 26.93 47.69
C THR A 205 33.57 26.18 48.77
N ASN A 206 32.48 26.77 49.30
CA ASN A 206 31.69 26.20 50.38
C ASN A 206 30.45 25.47 49.85
N MET A 207 30.40 24.13 50.00
CA MET A 207 29.37 23.27 49.39
C MET A 207 27.93 23.67 49.75
N THR A 208 27.68 24.06 51.00
CA THR A 208 26.36 24.50 51.48
C THR A 208 25.91 25.81 50.86
N GLN A 209 26.83 26.65 50.40
CA GLN A 209 26.53 27.94 49.77
C GLN A 209 26.32 27.78 48.26
N ALA A 210 27.06 26.87 47.61
CA ALA A 210 26.82 26.45 46.24
C ALA A 210 25.44 25.77 46.10
N GLU A 211 25.07 24.88 47.04
CA GLU A 211 23.73 24.27 47.08
C GLU A 211 22.63 25.31 47.27
N LYS A 212 22.83 26.35 48.09
CA LYS A 212 21.87 27.45 48.27
C LYS A 212 21.73 28.34 47.03
N VAL A 213 22.81 28.57 46.28
CA VAL A 213 22.78 29.33 45.02
C VAL A 213 22.07 28.52 43.94
N VAL A 214 22.37 27.22 43.82
CA VAL A 214 21.62 26.30 42.95
C VAL A 214 20.15 26.26 43.34
N ALA A 215 19.84 26.12 44.64
CA ALA A 215 18.47 26.09 45.13
C ALA A 215 17.73 27.39 44.80
N ARG A 216 18.33 28.57 45.05
CA ARG A 216 17.73 29.87 44.72
C ARG A 216 17.50 30.05 43.22
N HIS A 217 18.47 29.66 42.39
CA HIS A 217 18.33 29.82 40.94
C HIS A 217 17.29 28.84 40.37
N VAL A 218 17.22 27.62 40.93
CA VAL A 218 16.14 26.68 40.63
C VAL A 218 14.80 27.22 41.14
N GLU A 219 14.74 27.85 42.31
CA GLU A 219 13.54 28.45 42.92
C GLU A 219 13.06 29.71 42.16
N GLU A 220 13.96 30.51 41.59
CA GLU A 220 13.67 31.59 40.63
C GLU A 220 13.11 31.05 39.29
N CYS A 221 13.47 29.82 38.95
CA CYS A 221 12.93 29.14 37.78
C CYS A 221 11.59 28.45 38.08
N ASP A 222 11.44 27.91 39.30
CA ASP A 222 10.20 27.36 39.84
C ASP A 222 9.14 28.46 40.00
N THR A 223 9.51 29.69 40.40
CA THR A 223 8.60 30.84 40.44
C THR A 223 8.18 31.33 39.05
N ARG A 224 8.97 31.05 38.00
CA ARG A 224 8.58 31.24 36.59
C ARG A 224 7.80 30.05 36.02
N GLN A 225 7.76 28.93 36.73
CA GLN A 225 7.14 27.67 36.32
C GLN A 225 5.63 27.75 36.08
N PRO A 226 4.80 28.55 36.81
CA PRO A 226 3.38 28.67 36.49
C PRO A 226 3.12 29.22 35.08
N LYS A 227 3.91 30.21 34.65
CA LYS A 227 3.85 30.75 33.28
C LYS A 227 4.37 29.76 32.24
N ALA A 228 5.39 28.98 32.59
CA ALA A 228 5.90 27.91 31.75
C ALA A 228 4.86 26.79 31.58
N ILE A 229 4.29 26.28 32.67
CA ILE A 229 3.22 25.26 32.64
C ILE A 229 2.03 25.75 31.82
N ALA A 230 1.59 27.00 32.02
CA ALA A 230 0.51 27.59 31.22
C ALA A 230 0.86 27.62 29.72
N SER A 231 2.09 27.98 29.37
CA SER A 231 2.56 28.01 27.97
C SER A 231 2.67 26.61 27.37
N ALA A 232 3.16 25.62 28.12
CA ALA A 232 3.21 24.22 27.68
C ALA A 232 1.80 23.68 27.45
N ASN A 233 0.89 23.92 28.38
CA ASN A 233 -0.51 23.52 28.26
C ASN A 233 -1.19 24.20 27.07
N ALA A 234 -0.89 25.47 26.79
CA ALA A 234 -1.38 26.16 25.60
C ALA A 234 -0.90 25.49 24.30
N ILE A 235 0.39 25.12 24.21
CA ILE A 235 0.93 24.39 23.04
C ILE A 235 0.28 23.02 22.91
N LEU A 236 0.16 22.25 24.00
CA LEU A 236 -0.44 20.92 23.99
C LEU A 236 -1.92 20.95 23.60
N SER A 237 -2.68 21.89 24.18
CA SER A 237 -4.08 22.13 23.86
C SER A 237 -4.25 22.51 22.39
N ALA A 238 -3.42 23.43 21.87
CA ALA A 238 -3.41 23.81 20.46
C ALA A 238 -3.20 22.61 19.53
N VAL A 239 -2.24 21.73 19.86
CA VAL A 239 -1.91 20.56 19.05
C VAL A 239 -3.07 19.57 19.05
N ASN A 240 -3.66 19.31 20.21
CA ASN A 240 -4.80 18.39 20.33
C ASN A 240 -6.02 18.91 19.56
N GLN A 241 -6.37 20.19 19.74
CA GLN A 241 -7.47 20.83 19.00
C GLN A 241 -7.25 20.74 17.48
N ASN A 242 -6.05 21.06 16.99
CA ASN A 242 -5.75 20.96 15.55
C ASN A 242 -5.86 19.53 15.01
N ARG A 243 -5.52 18.51 15.82
CA ARG A 243 -5.69 17.10 15.45
C ARG A 243 -7.16 16.69 15.38
N GLU A 244 -7.97 17.15 16.33
CA GLU A 244 -9.41 16.94 16.34
C GLU A 244 -10.07 17.62 15.13
N ASP A 245 -9.73 18.88 14.86
CA ASP A 245 -10.23 19.64 13.70
C ASP A 245 -9.82 18.99 12.36
N ALA A 246 -8.58 18.49 12.26
CA ALA A 246 -8.12 17.76 11.08
C ALA A 246 -8.91 16.46 10.87
N THR A 247 -9.18 15.73 11.96
CA THR A 247 -9.97 14.50 11.93
C THR A 247 -11.42 14.79 11.56
N ALA A 248 -12.02 15.83 12.13
CA ALA A 248 -13.37 16.28 11.81
C ALA A 248 -13.51 16.67 10.33
N ARG A 249 -12.56 17.44 9.77
CA ARG A 249 -12.54 17.79 8.35
C ARG A 249 -12.40 16.56 7.45
N LYS A 250 -11.51 15.64 7.78
CA LYS A 250 -11.35 14.37 7.03
C LYS A 250 -12.66 13.57 7.02
N ASN A 251 -13.33 13.47 8.17
CA ASN A 251 -14.60 12.78 8.30
C ASN A 251 -15.73 13.49 7.52
N ALA A 252 -15.77 14.82 7.54
CA ALA A 252 -16.72 15.61 6.76
C ALA A 252 -16.53 15.42 5.25
N ILE A 253 -15.28 15.42 4.76
CA ILE A 253 -14.97 15.16 3.35
C ILE A 253 -15.36 13.73 2.96
N LEU A 254 -15.06 12.74 3.82
CA LEU A 254 -15.44 11.36 3.57
C LEU A 254 -16.96 11.19 3.52
N LYS A 255 -17.69 11.80 4.45
CA LYS A 255 -19.15 11.81 4.48
C LYS A 255 -19.73 12.45 3.21
N ALA A 256 -19.24 13.62 2.82
CA ALA A 256 -19.66 14.29 1.59
C ALA A 256 -19.37 13.45 0.32
N LYS A 257 -18.23 12.75 0.28
CA LYS A 257 -17.89 11.82 -0.81
C LYS A 257 -18.85 10.63 -0.88
N LEU A 258 -19.18 10.03 0.28
CA LEU A 258 -20.12 8.92 0.36
C LEU A 258 -21.54 9.35 -0.03
N GLU A 259 -21.99 10.52 0.41
CA GLU A 259 -23.29 11.10 0.01
C GLU A 259 -23.32 11.42 -1.48
N GLY A 260 -22.24 11.98 -2.03
CA GLY A 260 -22.10 12.22 -3.46
C GLY A 260 -22.13 10.93 -4.29
N GLN A 261 -21.48 9.87 -3.81
CA GLN A 261 -21.56 8.54 -4.42
C GLN A 261 -23.00 8.01 -4.39
N LYS A 262 -23.67 8.00 -3.24
CA LYS A 262 -25.07 7.55 -3.14
C LYS A 262 -26.00 8.31 -4.10
N ARG A 263 -25.89 9.64 -4.16
CA ARG A 263 -26.68 10.46 -5.11
C ARG A 263 -26.40 10.10 -6.56
N PHE A 264 -25.13 9.85 -6.91
CA PHE A 264 -24.75 9.41 -8.23
C PHE A 264 -25.31 8.02 -8.56
N GLU A 265 -25.27 7.09 -7.60
CA GLU A 265 -25.82 5.73 -7.74
C GLU A 265 -27.34 5.74 -7.94
N GLU A 266 -28.06 6.52 -7.13
CA GLU A 266 -29.51 6.71 -7.25
C GLU A 266 -29.90 7.36 -8.59
N ALA A 267 -29.20 8.43 -8.98
CA ALA A 267 -29.44 9.10 -10.26
C ALA A 267 -29.16 8.17 -11.45
N ARG A 268 -28.09 7.38 -11.37
CA ARG A 268 -27.76 6.38 -12.39
C ARG A 268 -28.80 5.28 -12.44
N LYS A 269 -29.20 4.72 -11.29
CA LYS A 269 -30.25 3.70 -11.20
C LYS A 269 -31.54 4.19 -11.85
N LYS A 270 -31.99 5.41 -11.52
CA LYS A 270 -33.18 6.06 -12.10
C LYS A 270 -33.08 6.19 -13.63
N ARG A 271 -31.92 6.59 -14.16
CA ARG A 271 -31.70 6.68 -15.62
C ARG A 271 -31.76 5.32 -16.29
N VAL A 272 -31.14 4.30 -15.69
CA VAL A 272 -31.16 2.95 -16.25
C VAL A 272 -32.58 2.37 -16.19
N ASP A 273 -33.32 2.59 -15.11
CA ASP A 273 -34.73 2.18 -15.01
C ASP A 273 -35.60 2.83 -16.09
N ALA A 274 -35.39 4.13 -16.38
CA ALA A 274 -36.08 4.81 -17.48
C ALA A 274 -35.75 4.18 -18.84
N LEU A 275 -34.47 3.90 -19.12
CA LEU A 275 -34.05 3.22 -20.35
C LEU A 275 -34.64 1.82 -20.49
N LEU A 276 -34.70 1.05 -19.38
CA LEU A 276 -35.29 -0.28 -19.38
C LEU A 276 -36.81 -0.23 -19.57
N PHE A 277 -37.48 0.79 -19.02
CA PHE A 277 -38.90 1.04 -19.24
C PHE A 277 -39.19 1.37 -20.71
N GLU A 278 -38.43 2.29 -21.31
CA GLU A 278 -38.53 2.61 -22.74
C GLU A 278 -38.23 1.39 -23.62
N LEU A 279 -37.18 0.63 -23.29
CA LEU A 279 -36.88 -0.62 -23.98
C LEU A 279 -38.05 -1.59 -23.92
N LYS A 280 -38.67 -1.77 -22.74
CA LYS A 280 -39.83 -2.65 -22.56
C LYS A 280 -41.05 -2.20 -23.38
N ALA A 281 -41.24 -0.90 -23.57
CA ALA A 281 -42.31 -0.36 -24.40
C ALA A 281 -42.10 -0.60 -25.91
N LEU A 282 -40.83 -0.68 -26.35
CA LEU A 282 -40.48 -1.05 -27.72
C LEU A 282 -40.67 -2.56 -27.99
N LEU A 283 -40.83 -3.37 -26.95
CA LEU A 283 -41.07 -4.81 -27.07
C LEU A 283 -42.57 -5.09 -27.16
N GLY A 284 -42.97 -5.75 -28.25
CA GLY A 284 -44.31 -6.32 -28.38
C GLY A 284 -44.68 -7.23 -27.21
N GLU A 285 -45.96 -7.51 -27.04
CA GLU A 285 -46.47 -8.32 -25.92
C GLU A 285 -45.98 -9.78 -25.97
N ASN A 286 -45.67 -10.28 -27.17
CA ASN A 286 -45.36 -11.70 -27.41
C ASN A 286 -43.86 -12.06 -27.30
N VAL A 287 -43.03 -11.18 -26.74
CA VAL A 287 -41.59 -11.43 -26.66
C VAL A 287 -41.26 -12.25 -25.40
N SER A 288 -40.86 -13.50 -25.58
CA SER A 288 -40.66 -14.49 -24.50
C SER A 288 -39.65 -14.06 -23.43
N TRP A 289 -38.64 -13.27 -23.79
CA TRP A 289 -37.60 -12.79 -22.88
C TRP A 289 -37.97 -11.49 -22.14
N LYS A 290 -39.16 -10.92 -22.38
CA LYS A 290 -39.63 -9.68 -21.73
C LYS A 290 -39.68 -9.80 -20.20
N SER A 291 -40.05 -10.98 -19.68
CA SER A 291 -40.07 -11.26 -18.23
C SER A 291 -38.67 -11.23 -17.60
N ASN A 292 -37.62 -11.54 -18.35
CA ASN A 292 -36.24 -11.48 -17.86
C ASN A 292 -35.75 -10.05 -17.62
N LEU A 293 -36.35 -9.03 -18.25
CA LEU A 293 -36.08 -7.62 -17.92
C LEU A 293 -36.67 -7.20 -16.56
N ASP A 294 -37.76 -7.84 -16.15
CA ASP A 294 -38.42 -7.57 -14.87
C ASP A 294 -37.67 -8.26 -13.71
N ASN A 295 -37.10 -9.44 -13.96
CA ASN A 295 -36.30 -10.23 -13.01
C ASN A 295 -34.86 -9.70 -12.82
N ARG A 296 -34.67 -8.38 -12.84
CA ARG A 296 -33.35 -7.74 -12.68
C ARG A 296 -33.03 -7.47 -11.22
N ARG A 297 -31.76 -7.63 -10.84
CA ARG A 297 -31.26 -7.28 -9.49
C ARG A 297 -30.26 -6.15 -9.57
N TRP A 298 -30.49 -5.07 -8.82
CA TRP A 298 -29.49 -4.01 -8.68
C TRP A 298 -28.34 -4.49 -7.80
N LYS A 299 -27.10 -4.38 -8.30
CA LYS A 299 -25.90 -4.66 -7.52
C LYS A 299 -25.17 -3.35 -7.23
N SER A 300 -25.17 -2.94 -5.95
CA SER A 300 -24.46 -1.74 -5.48
C SER A 300 -22.98 -1.81 -5.82
N ASN A 301 -22.35 -2.98 -5.62
CA ASN A 301 -20.98 -3.26 -6.00
C ASN A 301 -20.87 -3.37 -7.54
N GLY A 302 -20.76 -2.23 -8.20
CA GLY A 302 -20.63 -2.10 -9.67
C GLY A 302 -21.67 -1.18 -10.31
N ASN A 303 -22.67 -0.72 -9.56
CA ASN A 303 -23.68 0.24 -10.00
C ASN A 303 -24.35 -0.13 -11.34
N GLN A 304 -24.76 -1.40 -11.41
CA GLN A 304 -25.37 -1.99 -12.59
C GLN A 304 -26.45 -3.00 -12.21
N TYR A 305 -27.40 -3.19 -13.13
CA TYR A 305 -28.33 -4.30 -13.06
C TYR A 305 -27.63 -5.61 -13.46
N LEU A 306 -27.99 -6.68 -12.75
CA LEU A 306 -27.72 -8.04 -13.14
C LEU A 306 -29.00 -8.67 -13.66
N PHE A 307 -28.90 -9.31 -14.82
CA PHE A 307 -29.97 -10.08 -15.44
C PHE A 307 -29.68 -11.56 -15.26
N SER A 308 -30.73 -12.35 -14.98
CA SER A 308 -30.62 -13.80 -14.92
C SER A 308 -30.28 -14.40 -16.28
N ASP A 309 -30.73 -13.74 -17.35
CA ASP A 309 -30.42 -14.15 -18.73
C ASP A 309 -29.03 -13.63 -19.17
N PRO A 310 -28.10 -14.53 -19.52
CA PRO A 310 -26.76 -14.17 -19.97
C PRO A 310 -26.76 -13.33 -21.27
N ILE A 311 -27.70 -13.55 -22.19
CA ILE A 311 -27.80 -12.79 -23.44
C ILE A 311 -28.17 -11.34 -23.14
N LEU A 312 -29.21 -11.14 -22.33
CA LEU A 312 -29.62 -9.80 -21.91
C LEU A 312 -28.48 -9.11 -21.16
N GLN A 313 -27.81 -9.83 -20.27
CA GLN A 313 -26.66 -9.29 -19.56
C GLN A 313 -25.58 -8.83 -20.55
N GLY A 314 -25.20 -9.65 -21.54
CA GLY A 314 -24.17 -9.32 -22.53
C GLY A 314 -24.53 -8.13 -23.42
N ILE A 315 -25.75 -8.12 -23.97
CA ILE A 315 -26.19 -7.07 -24.90
C ILE A 315 -26.42 -5.74 -24.18
N LEU A 316 -27.00 -5.76 -22.97
CA LEU A 316 -27.30 -4.55 -22.23
C LEU A 316 -26.08 -4.02 -21.45
N GLN A 317 -25.05 -4.83 -21.19
CA GLN A 317 -23.89 -4.40 -20.39
C GLN A 317 -23.26 -3.07 -20.86
N PRO A 318 -23.02 -2.81 -22.16
CA PRO A 318 -22.51 -1.53 -22.62
C PRO A 318 -23.41 -0.34 -22.24
N MET A 319 -24.73 -0.53 -22.34
CA MET A 319 -25.74 0.45 -21.91
C MET A 319 -25.73 0.64 -20.39
N LEU A 320 -25.66 -0.45 -19.61
CA LEU A 320 -25.61 -0.36 -18.14
C LEU A 320 -24.35 0.35 -17.66
N LYS A 321 -23.22 0.15 -18.35
CA LYS A 321 -21.93 0.78 -18.05
C LYS A 321 -21.92 2.28 -18.36
N ALA A 322 -22.58 2.71 -19.43
CA ALA A 322 -22.60 4.10 -19.88
C ALA A 322 -23.99 4.54 -20.39
N PRO A 323 -25.00 4.67 -19.49
CA PRO A 323 -26.38 4.94 -19.90
C PRO A 323 -26.55 6.28 -20.63
N SER A 324 -25.69 7.27 -20.35
CA SER A 324 -25.72 8.57 -21.03
C SER A 324 -25.31 8.53 -22.50
N LYS A 325 -24.73 7.42 -22.98
CA LYS A 325 -24.35 7.25 -24.40
C LYS A 325 -25.45 6.61 -25.24
N ILE A 326 -26.55 6.16 -24.63
CA ILE A 326 -27.65 5.52 -25.33
C ILE A 326 -28.61 6.60 -25.82
N ASN A 327 -28.68 6.77 -27.13
CA ASN A 327 -29.67 7.61 -27.79
C ASN A 327 -30.87 6.74 -28.23
N LYS A 328 -31.97 7.39 -28.65
CA LYS A 328 -33.19 6.71 -29.08
C LYS A 328 -32.96 5.74 -30.25
N LYS A 329 -32.02 6.06 -31.15
CA LYS A 329 -31.66 5.19 -32.29
C LYS A 329 -31.05 3.87 -31.80
N VAL A 330 -30.02 3.96 -30.96
CA VAL A 330 -29.36 2.78 -30.36
C VAL A 330 -30.37 1.98 -29.54
N LEU A 331 -31.25 2.65 -28.79
CA LEU A 331 -32.30 1.97 -28.03
C LEU A 331 -33.28 1.20 -28.93
N GLY A 332 -33.65 1.76 -30.09
CA GLY A 332 -34.49 1.10 -31.09
C GLY A 332 -33.85 -0.11 -31.77
N GLU A 333 -32.52 -0.16 -31.86
CA GLU A 333 -31.78 -1.30 -32.44
C GLU A 333 -31.63 -2.49 -31.46
N ILE A 334 -31.72 -2.23 -30.14
CA ILE A 334 -31.49 -3.25 -29.10
C ILE A 334 -32.49 -4.43 -29.20
N PRO A 335 -33.82 -4.22 -29.31
CA PRO A 335 -34.78 -5.32 -29.45
C PRO A 335 -34.41 -6.30 -30.57
N GLY A 336 -34.10 -5.80 -31.76
CA GLY A 336 -33.72 -6.63 -32.91
C GLY A 336 -32.44 -7.42 -32.65
N ARG A 337 -31.45 -6.80 -31.99
CA ARG A 337 -30.20 -7.50 -31.60
C ARG A 337 -30.43 -8.59 -30.56
N ILE A 338 -31.30 -8.34 -29.57
CA ILE A 338 -31.64 -9.35 -28.57
C ILE A 338 -32.35 -10.51 -29.25
N GLN A 339 -33.40 -10.23 -30.05
CA GLN A 339 -34.15 -11.27 -30.74
C GLN A 339 -33.25 -12.11 -31.64
N ALA A 340 -32.43 -11.50 -32.50
CA ALA A 340 -31.50 -12.21 -33.36
C ALA A 340 -30.50 -13.09 -32.58
N THR A 341 -30.09 -12.66 -31.37
CA THR A 341 -29.18 -13.44 -30.52
C THR A 341 -29.90 -14.57 -29.79
N VAL A 342 -31.14 -14.36 -29.36
CA VAL A 342 -32.01 -15.40 -28.77
C VAL A 342 -32.32 -16.48 -29.80
N ASP A 343 -32.72 -16.09 -31.02
CA ASP A 343 -32.99 -17.01 -32.13
C ASP A 343 -31.74 -17.81 -32.50
N LYS A 344 -30.58 -17.11 -32.59
CA LYS A 344 -29.29 -17.75 -32.82
C LYS A 344 -28.96 -18.78 -31.74
N ARG A 345 -29.17 -18.45 -30.46
CA ARG A 345 -28.92 -19.38 -29.35
C ARG A 345 -29.87 -20.57 -29.41
N ALA A 346 -31.16 -20.34 -29.62
CA ALA A 346 -32.15 -21.41 -29.73
C ALA A 346 -31.81 -22.39 -30.87
N LEU A 347 -31.32 -21.88 -32.00
CA LEU A 347 -30.85 -22.73 -33.10
C LEU A 347 -29.59 -23.52 -32.73
N MET A 348 -28.63 -22.89 -32.03
CA MET A 348 -27.45 -23.59 -31.51
C MET A 348 -27.83 -24.67 -30.49
N ASP A 349 -28.82 -24.41 -29.63
CA ASP A 349 -29.34 -25.36 -28.64
C ASP A 349 -29.94 -26.58 -29.34
N LEU A 350 -30.78 -26.35 -30.37
CA LEU A 350 -31.32 -27.42 -31.21
C LEU A 350 -30.21 -28.28 -31.85
N TYR A 351 -29.15 -27.67 -32.36
CA TYR A 351 -28.03 -28.40 -32.93
C TYR A 351 -27.26 -29.20 -31.88
N ILE A 352 -27.03 -28.63 -30.69
CA ILE A 352 -26.39 -29.36 -29.58
C ILE A 352 -27.24 -30.54 -29.14
N GLU A 353 -28.56 -30.37 -29.00
CA GLU A 353 -29.50 -31.45 -28.68
C GLU A 353 -29.49 -32.55 -29.74
N ARG A 354 -29.46 -32.21 -31.02
CA ARG A 354 -29.33 -33.18 -32.12
C ARG A 354 -28.00 -33.94 -32.06
N ILE A 355 -26.90 -33.24 -31.83
CA ILE A 355 -25.58 -33.88 -31.66
C ILE A 355 -25.60 -34.82 -30.45
N LEU A 356 -26.15 -34.38 -29.31
CA LEU A 356 -26.30 -35.19 -28.10
C LEU A 356 -27.09 -36.47 -28.39
N HIS A 357 -28.25 -36.33 -29.03
CA HIS A 357 -29.10 -37.46 -29.42
C HIS A 357 -28.37 -38.45 -30.35
N PHE A 358 -27.57 -37.95 -31.30
CA PHE A 358 -26.80 -38.79 -32.22
C PHE A 358 -25.64 -39.53 -31.54
N VAL A 359 -24.97 -38.88 -30.58
CA VAL A 359 -23.87 -39.47 -29.82
C VAL A 359 -24.40 -40.56 -28.90
N GLY A 360 -25.51 -40.30 -28.19
CA GLY A 360 -26.34 -41.33 -27.56
C GLY A 360 -25.83 -41.94 -26.26
N ASP A 361 -24.84 -41.34 -25.58
CA ASP A 361 -24.26 -41.85 -24.33
C ASP A 361 -24.00 -40.77 -23.26
N ASP A 362 -23.85 -41.20 -22.01
CA ASP A 362 -23.52 -40.34 -20.86
C ASP A 362 -22.20 -39.58 -21.04
N ASP A 363 -21.25 -40.18 -21.76
CA ASP A 363 -19.95 -39.57 -22.05
C ASP A 363 -20.09 -38.43 -23.07
N GLY A 364 -21.07 -38.50 -23.98
CA GLY A 364 -21.48 -37.46 -24.90
C GLY A 364 -22.03 -36.24 -24.17
N GLU A 365 -22.92 -36.46 -23.19
CA GLU A 365 -23.45 -35.38 -22.34
C GLU A 365 -22.33 -34.66 -21.57
N ARG A 366 -21.41 -35.42 -20.95
CA ARG A 366 -20.23 -34.83 -20.28
C ARG A 366 -19.31 -34.11 -21.25
N ALA A 367 -19.08 -34.67 -22.44
CA ALA A 367 -18.17 -34.10 -23.42
C ALA A 367 -18.71 -32.80 -24.05
N LEU A 368 -20.04 -32.71 -24.18
CA LEU A 368 -20.75 -31.56 -24.71
C LEU A 368 -21.22 -30.59 -23.61
N GLN A 369 -20.86 -30.84 -22.35
CA GLN A 369 -21.04 -29.86 -21.29
C GLN A 369 -20.47 -28.51 -21.74
N HIS A 370 -21.27 -27.46 -21.61
CA HIS A 370 -20.94 -26.15 -22.14
C HIS A 370 -21.49 -25.03 -21.25
N GLY A 371 -20.87 -23.86 -21.36
CA GLY A 371 -21.37 -22.62 -20.79
C GLY A 371 -21.57 -21.58 -21.90
N TRP A 372 -22.61 -20.76 -21.79
CA TRP A 372 -22.80 -19.64 -22.70
C TRP A 372 -21.84 -18.49 -22.40
N ASN A 373 -21.09 -18.04 -23.40
CA ASN A 373 -20.21 -16.88 -23.32
C ASN A 373 -21.00 -15.61 -23.67
N THR A 374 -21.14 -14.70 -22.70
CA THR A 374 -21.92 -13.46 -22.87
C THR A 374 -21.22 -12.37 -23.68
N GLU A 375 -19.89 -12.39 -23.78
CA GLU A 375 -19.13 -11.37 -24.51
C GLU A 375 -19.05 -11.70 -26.00
N GLY A 376 -18.96 -12.99 -26.34
CA GLY A 376 -18.83 -13.47 -27.71
C GLY A 376 -20.08 -14.14 -28.29
N PHE A 377 -21.16 -14.25 -27.51
CA PHE A 377 -22.43 -14.88 -27.90
C PHE A 377 -22.25 -16.25 -28.59
N HIS A 378 -21.48 -17.13 -27.92
CA HIS A 378 -21.18 -18.49 -28.37
C HIS A 378 -21.04 -19.45 -27.19
N TYR A 379 -21.04 -20.75 -27.47
CA TYR A 379 -20.80 -21.78 -26.47
C TYR A 379 -19.31 -22.01 -26.19
N ASN A 380 -18.95 -22.02 -24.92
CA ASN A 380 -17.67 -22.52 -24.42
C ASN A 380 -17.85 -23.97 -23.98
N PHE A 381 -17.28 -24.90 -24.73
CA PHE A 381 -17.29 -26.31 -24.38
C PHE A 381 -16.14 -26.64 -23.44
N TYR A 382 -16.40 -27.41 -22.39
CA TYR A 382 -15.34 -27.86 -21.46
C TYR A 382 -14.29 -28.71 -22.19
N ASN A 383 -14.73 -29.50 -23.18
CA ASN A 383 -13.83 -30.24 -24.04
C ASN A 383 -13.25 -29.34 -25.14
N ARG A 384 -11.98 -28.95 -25.01
CA ARG A 384 -11.30 -28.05 -25.97
C ARG A 384 -11.30 -28.56 -27.42
N SER A 385 -11.23 -29.88 -27.65
CA SER A 385 -11.24 -30.44 -29.02
C SER A 385 -12.62 -30.27 -29.66
N ILE A 386 -13.68 -30.58 -28.91
CA ILE A 386 -15.06 -30.35 -29.34
C ILE A 386 -15.32 -28.85 -29.49
N GLY A 387 -14.86 -28.03 -28.56
CA GLY A 387 -14.98 -26.58 -28.64
C GLY A 387 -14.33 -26.00 -29.90
N LYS A 388 -13.14 -26.46 -30.28
CA LYS A 388 -12.50 -26.06 -31.54
C LYS A 388 -13.29 -26.52 -32.77
N LEU A 389 -13.79 -27.75 -32.74
CA LEU A 389 -14.57 -28.33 -33.83
C LEU A 389 -15.88 -27.57 -34.06
N LEU A 390 -16.59 -27.26 -32.97
CA LEU A 390 -17.91 -26.63 -33.01
C LEU A 390 -17.84 -25.09 -33.08
N ALA A 391 -16.71 -24.46 -32.73
CA ALA A 391 -16.62 -23.00 -32.68
C ALA A 391 -16.89 -22.33 -34.03
N GLN A 392 -16.34 -22.86 -35.13
CA GLN A 392 -16.52 -22.26 -36.45
C GLN A 392 -17.92 -22.50 -37.02
N PRO A 393 -18.46 -23.74 -37.03
CA PRO A 393 -19.80 -23.99 -37.54
C PRO A 393 -20.90 -23.30 -36.73
N LEU A 394 -20.78 -23.26 -35.40
CA LEU A 394 -21.77 -22.59 -34.55
C LEU A 394 -21.62 -21.07 -34.50
N LYS A 395 -20.58 -20.50 -35.14
CA LYS A 395 -20.43 -19.04 -35.24
C LYS A 395 -21.55 -18.42 -36.08
N ASP A 396 -21.99 -19.13 -37.12
CA ASP A 396 -23.11 -18.76 -37.97
C ASP A 396 -24.00 -20.00 -38.21
N PRO A 397 -24.91 -20.31 -37.26
CA PRO A 397 -25.71 -21.53 -37.33
C PRO A 397 -26.68 -21.54 -38.52
N TYR A 398 -27.01 -20.38 -39.10
CA TYR A 398 -27.90 -20.29 -40.26
C TYR A 398 -27.25 -20.81 -41.55
N ALA A 399 -25.91 -20.86 -41.60
CA ALA A 399 -25.17 -21.37 -42.74
C ALA A 399 -24.96 -22.89 -42.69
N LEU A 400 -25.37 -23.56 -41.61
CA LEU A 400 -25.13 -24.99 -41.41
C LEU A 400 -26.18 -25.83 -42.18
N SER A 401 -25.74 -26.57 -43.20
CA SER A 401 -26.63 -27.52 -43.88
C SER A 401 -26.84 -28.79 -43.05
N GLU A 402 -27.89 -29.56 -43.34
CA GLU A 402 -28.12 -30.85 -42.67
C GLU A 402 -26.95 -31.83 -42.90
N GLY A 403 -26.31 -31.78 -44.08
CA GLY A 403 -25.11 -32.57 -44.37
C GLY A 403 -23.91 -32.15 -43.54
N ASP A 404 -23.73 -30.85 -43.29
CA ASP A 404 -22.68 -30.35 -42.40
C ASP A 404 -22.92 -30.76 -40.94
N LEU A 405 -24.18 -30.71 -40.50
CA LEU A 405 -24.56 -31.15 -39.16
C LEU A 405 -24.30 -32.64 -38.95
N GLN A 406 -24.67 -33.49 -39.92
CA GLN A 406 -24.39 -34.93 -39.88
C GLN A 406 -22.88 -35.21 -39.78
N LYS A 407 -22.07 -34.49 -40.57
CA LYS A 407 -20.61 -34.60 -40.52
C LYS A 407 -20.05 -34.18 -39.16
N LEU A 408 -20.60 -33.13 -38.54
CA LEU A 408 -20.21 -32.71 -37.19
C LEU A 408 -20.59 -33.76 -36.14
N CYS A 409 -21.78 -34.34 -36.23
CA CYS A 409 -22.23 -35.43 -35.37
C CYS A 409 -21.26 -36.62 -35.40
N GLU A 410 -20.84 -37.05 -36.59
CA GLU A 410 -19.85 -38.13 -36.77
C GLU A 410 -18.48 -37.76 -36.19
N GLN A 411 -18.02 -36.52 -36.40
CA GLN A 411 -16.74 -36.05 -35.87
C GLN A 411 -16.75 -35.93 -34.34
N VAL A 412 -17.84 -35.44 -33.75
CA VAL A 412 -18.02 -35.38 -32.30
C VAL A 412 -18.08 -36.79 -31.72
N LYS A 413 -18.86 -37.69 -32.32
CA LYS A 413 -18.94 -39.10 -31.91
C LYS A 413 -17.57 -39.78 -31.97
N ALA A 414 -16.77 -39.53 -33.01
CA ALA A 414 -15.40 -40.03 -33.09
C ALA A 414 -14.51 -39.49 -31.95
N ILE A 415 -14.64 -38.21 -31.58
CA ILE A 415 -13.91 -37.63 -30.44
C ILE A 415 -14.36 -38.26 -29.12
N VAL A 416 -15.68 -38.44 -28.91
CA VAL A 416 -16.25 -39.05 -27.70
C VAL A 416 -15.80 -40.50 -27.60
N ASN A 417 -15.92 -41.29 -28.66
CA ASN A 417 -15.47 -42.68 -28.70
C ASN A 417 -13.97 -42.79 -28.38
N ARG A 418 -13.10 -41.97 -28.99
CA ARG A 418 -11.65 -41.98 -28.67
C ARG A 418 -11.38 -41.69 -27.20
N LYS A 419 -12.15 -40.77 -26.60
CA LYS A 419 -12.04 -40.45 -25.17
C LYS A 419 -12.56 -41.58 -24.28
N HIS A 420 -13.67 -42.21 -24.66
CA HIS A 420 -14.21 -43.36 -23.96
C HIS A 420 -13.21 -44.52 -23.97
N THR A 421 -12.68 -44.88 -25.14
CA THR A 421 -11.65 -45.93 -25.27
C THR A 421 -10.40 -45.56 -24.47
N GLY A 422 -9.94 -44.30 -24.55
CA GLY A 422 -8.84 -43.81 -23.71
C GLY A 422 -9.12 -43.92 -22.21
N ARG A 423 -10.35 -43.65 -21.77
CA ARG A 423 -10.78 -43.82 -20.37
C ARG A 423 -10.77 -45.28 -19.94
N VAL A 424 -11.25 -46.20 -20.78
CA VAL A 424 -11.20 -47.65 -20.52
C VAL A 424 -9.75 -48.12 -20.39
N VAL A 425 -8.86 -47.65 -21.28
CA VAL A 425 -7.42 -47.93 -21.19
C VAL A 425 -6.84 -47.40 -19.87
N LEU A 426 -7.17 -46.18 -19.47
CA LEU A 426 -6.72 -45.61 -18.20
C LEU A 426 -7.29 -46.34 -16.99
N GLN A 427 -8.51 -46.87 -17.06
CA GLN A 427 -9.09 -47.70 -16.00
C GLN A 427 -8.36 -49.04 -15.86
N LYS A 428 -8.10 -49.73 -16.96
CA LYS A 428 -7.31 -50.98 -16.95
C LYS A 428 -5.88 -50.74 -16.48
N LEU A 429 -5.30 -49.60 -16.84
CA LEU A 429 -3.99 -49.19 -16.37
C LEU A 429 -3.99 -48.90 -14.86
N ALA A 430 -5.03 -48.24 -14.36
CA ALA A 430 -5.20 -47.95 -12.94
C ALA A 430 -5.30 -49.24 -12.11
N SER A 431 -6.07 -50.24 -12.55
CA SER A 431 -6.13 -51.53 -11.86
C SER A 431 -4.81 -52.29 -11.87
N LYS A 432 -3.98 -52.12 -12.90
CA LYS A 432 -2.61 -52.71 -12.94
C LYS A 432 -1.61 -51.99 -12.05
N LEU A 433 -1.90 -50.75 -11.66
CA LEU A 433 -1.12 -49.95 -10.71
C LEU A 433 -1.66 -50.06 -9.28
N GLU A 434 -2.64 -50.92 -9.04
CA GLU A 434 -3.16 -51.22 -7.71
C GLU A 434 -2.04 -51.82 -6.84
N GLY A 435 -1.80 -51.22 -5.66
CA GLY A 435 -0.66 -51.52 -4.80
C GLY A 435 0.54 -50.56 -4.92
N CYS A 436 0.51 -49.58 -5.83
CA CYS A 436 1.53 -48.54 -5.84
C CYS A 436 1.37 -47.57 -4.65
N PRO A 437 2.46 -47.12 -4.00
CA PRO A 437 2.40 -46.47 -2.68
C PRO A 437 1.92 -44.99 -2.69
N PHE A 438 1.26 -44.55 -3.77
CA PHE A 438 0.59 -43.24 -3.90
C PHE A 438 -0.94 -43.33 -3.69
N GLN A 439 -1.45 -44.47 -3.22
CA GLN A 439 -2.90 -44.74 -3.10
C GLN A 439 -3.63 -43.88 -2.05
N ASP A 440 -2.94 -43.40 -1.00
CA ASP A 440 -3.60 -42.76 0.15
C ASP A 440 -3.81 -41.24 0.02
N ASP A 441 -3.00 -40.52 -0.75
CA ASP A 441 -2.99 -39.04 -0.73
C ASP A 441 -3.98 -38.38 -1.69
N VAL A 442 -4.53 -39.09 -2.67
CA VAL A 442 -5.54 -38.53 -3.58
C VAL A 442 -6.47 -39.66 -4.04
N GLN A 443 -7.72 -39.60 -3.59
CA GLN A 443 -8.80 -40.56 -3.86
C GLN A 443 -8.71 -41.24 -5.24
N GLN A 444 -8.86 -42.57 -5.20
CA GLN A 444 -8.88 -43.50 -6.32
C GLN A 444 -9.62 -42.93 -7.54
N TYR A 445 -9.08 -43.17 -8.74
CA TYR A 445 -9.57 -42.70 -10.05
C TYR A 445 -9.37 -41.21 -10.36
N HIS A 446 -9.52 -40.30 -9.40
CA HIS A 446 -9.47 -38.87 -9.68
C HIS A 446 -8.07 -38.41 -10.12
N TRP A 447 -6.98 -38.99 -9.61
CA TRP A 447 -5.62 -38.51 -9.91
C TRP A 447 -5.20 -38.72 -11.38
N ILE A 448 -5.41 -39.90 -11.97
CA ILE A 448 -5.08 -40.20 -13.38
C ILE A 448 -5.99 -39.41 -14.33
N ILE A 449 -7.28 -39.30 -14.00
CA ILE A 449 -8.25 -38.52 -14.79
C ILE A 449 -7.98 -37.01 -14.66
N HIS A 450 -7.62 -36.50 -13.48
CA HIS A 450 -7.20 -35.10 -13.29
C HIS A 450 -5.89 -34.80 -14.03
N LEU A 451 -4.93 -35.73 -14.05
CA LEU A 451 -3.69 -35.60 -14.84
C LEU A 451 -3.98 -35.45 -16.34
N TRP A 452 -5.00 -36.15 -16.85
CA TRP A 452 -5.45 -36.05 -18.23
C TRP A 452 -6.30 -34.79 -18.50
N ALA A 453 -7.23 -34.43 -17.60
CA ALA A 453 -8.17 -33.33 -17.77
C ALA A 453 -7.55 -31.93 -17.57
N TYR A 454 -6.59 -31.78 -16.65
CA TYR A 454 -6.01 -30.47 -16.30
C TYR A 454 -4.73 -30.12 -17.08
N GLY A 455 -4.39 -30.88 -18.11
CA GLY A 455 -3.16 -30.70 -18.89
C GLY A 455 -1.96 -31.10 -18.03
N PHE A 456 -1.42 -32.29 -18.30
CA PHE A 456 -0.33 -32.79 -17.47
C PHE A 456 0.81 -31.78 -17.35
N ARG A 457 1.23 -31.49 -16.12
CA ARG A 457 2.48 -30.75 -15.86
C ARG A 457 3.70 -31.67 -15.82
N ASN A 458 3.50 -32.99 -15.88
CA ASN A 458 4.57 -33.99 -15.97
C ASN A 458 4.71 -34.48 -17.42
N MET A 459 5.71 -33.95 -18.13
CA MET A 459 5.94 -34.27 -19.54
C MET A 459 6.32 -35.74 -19.79
N HIS A 460 6.85 -36.44 -18.78
CA HIS A 460 7.28 -37.83 -18.96
C HIS A 460 6.10 -38.80 -18.93
N VAL A 461 5.18 -38.59 -17.99
CA VAL A 461 3.90 -39.31 -17.95
C VAL A 461 3.09 -39.02 -19.22
N GLN A 462 3.11 -37.77 -19.72
CA GLN A 462 2.53 -37.47 -21.04
C GLN A 462 3.16 -38.29 -22.14
N ARG A 463 4.50 -38.34 -22.21
CA ARG A 463 5.18 -39.06 -23.28
C ARG A 463 4.82 -40.55 -23.27
N ILE A 464 4.81 -41.17 -22.08
CA ILE A 464 4.43 -42.58 -21.91
C ILE A 464 2.97 -42.81 -22.33
N LEU A 465 2.06 -41.92 -21.95
CA LEU A 465 0.62 -42.08 -22.22
C LEU A 465 0.16 -41.53 -23.57
N ARG A 466 0.95 -40.70 -24.25
CA ARG A 466 0.52 -39.98 -25.46
C ARG A 466 0.28 -40.92 -26.62
N GLU A 467 1.23 -41.79 -26.94
CA GLU A 467 1.07 -42.75 -28.04
C GLU A 467 -0.08 -43.73 -27.78
N PRO A 468 -0.20 -44.35 -26.59
CA PRO A 468 -1.33 -45.21 -26.26
C PRO A 468 -2.69 -44.48 -26.38
N LEU A 469 -2.79 -43.24 -25.87
CA LEU A 469 -4.05 -42.50 -25.91
C LEU A 469 -4.41 -41.93 -27.28
N LEU A 470 -3.49 -41.93 -28.25
CA LEU A 470 -3.76 -41.50 -29.63
C LEU A 470 -4.39 -42.61 -30.49
N ALA A 471 -4.09 -43.87 -30.17
CA ALA A 471 -4.64 -45.06 -30.83
C ALA A 471 -4.99 -46.13 -29.79
N PRO A 472 -5.98 -45.87 -28.92
CA PRO A 472 -6.29 -46.76 -27.79
C PRO A 472 -6.78 -48.15 -28.23
N GLU A 473 -7.37 -48.25 -29.43
CA GLU A 473 -7.72 -49.49 -30.12
C GLU A 473 -6.52 -50.41 -30.45
N GLU A 474 -5.30 -49.88 -30.56
CA GLU A 474 -4.08 -50.63 -30.90
C GLU A 474 -3.29 -51.11 -29.68
N ILE A 475 -3.81 -50.87 -28.47
CA ILE A 475 -3.17 -51.26 -27.21
C ILE A 475 -3.48 -52.72 -26.90
N THR A 476 -2.48 -53.57 -27.08
CA THR A 476 -2.50 -54.96 -26.58
C THR A 476 -2.24 -55.00 -25.08
N GLU A 477 -2.63 -56.11 -24.44
CA GLU A 477 -2.39 -56.32 -23.00
C GLU A 477 -0.90 -56.27 -22.63
N GLU A 478 -0.03 -56.75 -23.52
CA GLU A 478 1.43 -56.66 -23.39
C GLU A 478 1.92 -55.21 -23.40
N LYS A 479 1.44 -54.39 -24.35
CA LYS A 479 1.76 -52.95 -24.38
C LYS A 479 1.25 -52.26 -23.12
N LEU A 480 0.05 -52.61 -22.65
CA LEU A 480 -0.53 -52.06 -21.43
C LEU A 480 0.31 -52.40 -20.19
N ASN A 481 0.81 -53.63 -20.09
CA ASN A 481 1.73 -54.05 -19.02
C ASN A 481 3.06 -53.29 -19.09
N ALA A 482 3.64 -53.11 -20.28
CA ALA A 482 4.87 -52.34 -20.46
C ALA A 482 4.69 -50.87 -20.05
N ILE A 483 3.54 -50.27 -20.40
CA ILE A 483 3.19 -48.90 -19.99
C ILE A 483 3.01 -48.81 -18.47
N ALA A 484 2.32 -49.78 -17.87
CA ALA A 484 2.13 -49.85 -16.42
C ALA A 484 3.48 -49.90 -15.69
N GLU A 485 4.41 -50.73 -16.17
CA GLU A 485 5.74 -50.85 -15.58
C GLU A 485 6.57 -49.56 -15.72
N GLN A 486 6.52 -48.93 -16.90
CA GLN A 486 7.17 -47.63 -17.09
C GLN A 486 6.62 -46.54 -16.15
N LEU A 487 5.30 -46.52 -15.95
CA LEU A 487 4.68 -45.58 -15.03
C LEU A 487 5.01 -45.90 -13.58
N ARG A 488 5.03 -47.18 -13.19
CA ARG A 488 5.42 -47.63 -11.86
C ARG A 488 6.83 -47.14 -11.52
N MET A 489 7.80 -47.37 -12.39
CA MET A 489 9.17 -46.89 -12.21
C MET A 489 9.24 -45.36 -12.03
N VAL A 490 8.50 -44.59 -12.84
CA VAL A 490 8.48 -43.12 -12.72
C VAL A 490 7.83 -42.68 -11.40
N LEU A 491 6.79 -43.38 -10.96
CA LEU A 491 6.07 -43.07 -9.74
C LEU A 491 6.88 -43.39 -8.49
N GLU A 492 7.53 -44.54 -8.45
CA GLU A 492 8.44 -44.95 -7.39
C GLU A 492 9.60 -43.96 -7.24
N LYS A 493 10.23 -43.56 -8.36
CA LYS A 493 11.28 -42.53 -8.33
C LYS A 493 10.80 -41.18 -7.80
N LYS A 494 9.59 -40.78 -8.19
CA LYS A 494 8.98 -39.54 -7.71
C LYS A 494 8.63 -39.63 -6.22
N GLN A 495 8.15 -40.78 -5.75
CA GLN A 495 7.85 -41.03 -4.35
C GLN A 495 9.11 -40.96 -3.50
N GLU A 496 10.17 -41.62 -3.96
CA GLU A 496 11.46 -41.59 -3.30
C GLU A 496 12.02 -40.16 -3.24
N ALA A 497 11.85 -39.38 -4.31
CA ALA A 497 12.18 -37.96 -4.30
C ALA A 497 11.36 -37.16 -3.29
N PHE A 498 10.06 -37.39 -3.19
CA PHE A 498 9.20 -36.72 -2.21
C PHE A 498 9.59 -37.09 -0.77
N ARG A 499 9.85 -38.37 -0.51
CA ARG A 499 10.35 -38.88 0.79
C ARG A 499 11.67 -38.18 1.17
N LYS A 500 12.62 -38.15 0.24
CA LYS A 500 13.93 -37.51 0.44
C LYS A 500 13.84 -36.00 0.66
N VAL A 501 12.94 -35.32 -0.05
CA VAL A 501 12.70 -33.88 0.19
C VAL A 501 12.02 -33.65 1.54
N ASN A 502 11.07 -34.48 1.95
CA ASN A 502 10.46 -34.36 3.28
C ASN A 502 11.48 -34.57 4.40
N LEU A 503 12.37 -35.56 4.24
CA LEU A 503 13.47 -35.80 5.17
C LEU A 503 14.43 -34.60 5.23
N LEU A 504 14.69 -33.95 4.09
CA LEU A 504 15.47 -32.71 4.03
C LEU A 504 14.78 -31.55 4.78
N LEU A 505 13.45 -31.46 4.67
CA LEU A 505 12.66 -30.37 5.24
C LEU A 505 12.35 -30.54 6.72
N GLU A 506 12.39 -31.77 7.24
CA GLU A 506 12.02 -32.10 8.62
C GLU A 506 12.74 -31.22 9.67
N PRO A 507 14.07 -30.99 9.60
CA PRO A 507 14.77 -30.13 10.56
C PRO A 507 14.43 -28.64 10.43
N THR A 508 13.74 -28.25 9.34
CA THR A 508 13.32 -26.86 9.12
C THR A 508 11.90 -26.59 9.58
N ARG A 509 11.16 -27.59 10.09
CA ARG A 509 9.76 -27.44 10.51
C ARG A 509 9.58 -26.43 11.66
N ASP A 510 10.59 -26.28 12.50
CA ASP A 510 10.59 -25.30 13.59
C ASP A 510 10.78 -23.85 13.07
N TYR A 511 11.03 -23.67 11.77
CA TYR A 511 11.27 -22.39 11.11
C TYR A 511 10.31 -22.17 9.92
N PRO A 512 9.04 -21.80 10.16
CA PRO A 512 8.00 -21.72 9.12
C PRO A 512 8.38 -20.86 7.90
N GLU A 513 9.14 -19.78 8.12
CA GLU A 513 9.62 -18.91 7.04
C GLU A 513 10.62 -19.62 6.11
N TRP A 514 11.44 -20.51 6.66
CA TRP A 514 12.42 -21.28 5.90
C TRP A 514 11.77 -22.50 5.24
N THR A 515 10.84 -23.18 5.94
CA THR A 515 10.02 -24.24 5.37
C THR A 515 9.26 -23.73 4.14
N GLY A 516 8.63 -22.56 4.23
CA GLY A 516 7.90 -21.95 3.11
C GLY A 516 8.80 -21.66 1.90
N ARG A 517 10.06 -21.27 2.14
CA ARG A 517 11.05 -21.00 1.07
C ARG A 517 11.60 -22.29 0.45
N LEU A 518 11.74 -23.36 1.21
CA LEU A 518 12.23 -24.67 0.75
C LEU A 518 11.13 -25.55 0.15
N ASN A 519 9.88 -25.35 0.54
CA ASN A 519 8.69 -26.02 -0.02
C ASN A 519 8.43 -25.67 -1.49
N SER A 520 9.11 -24.65 -2.03
CA SER A 520 9.03 -24.27 -3.43
C SER A 520 9.98 -25.12 -4.29
N TRP A 521 9.62 -26.37 -4.53
CA TRP A 521 10.33 -27.30 -5.41
C TRP A 521 9.38 -27.97 -6.40
N PHE A 522 9.94 -28.56 -7.47
CA PHE A 522 9.18 -29.41 -8.38
C PHE A 522 10.03 -30.59 -8.87
N TRP A 523 9.36 -31.68 -9.24
CA TRP A 523 9.98 -32.80 -9.93
C TRP A 523 10.08 -32.51 -11.43
N ASN A 524 11.30 -32.35 -11.94
CA ASN A 524 11.55 -32.31 -13.36
C ASN A 524 11.59 -33.74 -13.91
N SER A 525 10.49 -34.14 -14.51
CA SER A 525 10.32 -35.46 -15.09
C SER A 525 11.17 -35.72 -16.34
N ARG A 526 11.71 -34.68 -17.00
CA ARG A 526 12.60 -34.87 -18.16
C ARG A 526 13.93 -35.47 -17.73
N ASP A 527 14.46 -34.98 -16.62
CA ASP A 527 15.80 -35.29 -16.15
C ASP A 527 15.78 -36.19 -14.90
N ASN A 528 14.60 -36.57 -14.40
CA ASN A 528 14.39 -37.28 -13.13
C ASN A 528 15.08 -36.59 -11.94
N LYS A 529 14.92 -35.26 -11.84
CA LYS A 529 15.58 -34.43 -10.81
C LYS A 529 14.59 -33.61 -10.02
N VAL A 530 14.87 -33.42 -8.74
CA VAL A 530 14.22 -32.41 -7.91
C VAL A 530 14.86 -31.06 -8.19
N ILE A 531 14.05 -30.05 -8.51
CA ILE A 531 14.50 -28.69 -8.73
C ILE A 531 13.89 -27.78 -7.67
N PHE A 532 14.75 -27.17 -6.84
CA PHE A 532 14.35 -26.13 -5.90
C PHE A 532 14.36 -24.76 -6.62
N HIS A 533 13.31 -23.97 -6.43
CA HIS A 533 13.18 -22.64 -7.07
C HIS A 533 13.88 -21.53 -6.29
N ASN A 534 14.00 -21.66 -4.97
CA ASN A 534 14.67 -20.67 -4.16
C ASN A 534 16.16 -20.61 -4.52
N PHE A 535 16.68 -19.41 -4.79
CA PHE A 535 18.06 -19.23 -5.25
C PHE A 535 19.11 -19.87 -4.33
N ALA A 536 18.95 -19.72 -3.01
CA ALA A 536 19.88 -20.29 -2.03
C ALA A 536 19.74 -21.81 -1.91
N ALA A 537 18.51 -22.34 -1.96
CA ALA A 537 18.26 -23.78 -2.02
C ALA A 537 18.83 -24.39 -3.31
N ARG A 538 18.69 -23.70 -4.42
CA ARG A 538 19.15 -24.11 -5.75
C ARG A 538 20.66 -24.27 -5.83
N GLU A 539 21.44 -23.35 -5.25
CA GLU A 539 22.91 -23.43 -5.28
C GLU A 539 23.45 -24.61 -4.47
N ILE A 540 22.82 -24.93 -3.33
CA ILE A 540 23.30 -25.96 -2.40
C ILE A 540 22.73 -27.34 -2.76
N LEU A 541 21.44 -27.40 -3.03
CA LEU A 541 20.69 -28.65 -3.14
C LEU A 541 20.63 -29.19 -4.56
N ASN A 542 20.47 -28.36 -5.59
CA ASN A 542 20.30 -28.89 -6.96
C ASN A 542 21.50 -29.70 -7.47
N PRO A 543 22.78 -29.33 -7.20
CA PRO A 543 23.91 -30.17 -7.59
C PRO A 543 23.91 -31.53 -6.89
N LYS A 544 23.45 -31.57 -5.64
CA LYS A 544 23.47 -32.76 -4.79
C LYS A 544 22.25 -33.66 -5.00
N PHE A 545 21.10 -33.08 -5.34
CA PHE A 545 19.86 -33.76 -5.76
C PHE A 545 19.82 -34.09 -7.26
N ALA A 546 20.93 -33.88 -7.98
CA ALA A 546 21.05 -34.26 -9.39
C ALA A 546 21.14 -35.77 -9.58
N ASP A 547 21.59 -36.50 -8.56
CA ASP A 547 21.69 -37.96 -8.56
C ASP A 547 20.97 -38.51 -7.33
N LEU A 548 19.66 -38.73 -7.52
CA LEU A 548 18.76 -39.06 -6.44
C LEU A 548 19.03 -40.45 -5.86
N ASP A 549 19.57 -41.36 -6.68
CA ASP A 549 19.81 -42.76 -6.32
C ASP A 549 21.02 -42.88 -5.36
N ASN A 550 21.96 -41.94 -5.44
CA ASN A 550 23.16 -41.89 -4.58
C ASN A 550 22.98 -41.12 -3.26
N LEU A 551 21.81 -40.52 -3.01
CA LEU A 551 21.55 -39.83 -1.75
C LEU A 551 21.07 -40.82 -0.68
N THR A 552 21.90 -41.05 0.34
CA THR A 552 21.49 -41.76 1.56
C THR A 552 20.71 -40.83 2.50
N ASP A 553 19.87 -41.40 3.36
CA ASP A 553 19.12 -40.63 4.36
C ASP A 553 20.05 -39.82 5.28
N GLU A 554 21.20 -40.40 5.66
CA GLU A 554 22.23 -39.70 6.45
C GLU A 554 22.81 -38.50 5.71
N THR A 555 23.05 -38.65 4.40
CA THR A 555 23.54 -37.56 3.55
C THR A 555 22.52 -36.44 3.53
N ILE A 556 21.24 -36.75 3.35
CA ILE A 556 20.14 -35.78 3.31
C ILE A 556 20.02 -35.01 4.64
N VAL A 557 20.12 -35.70 5.77
CA VAL A 557 20.14 -35.06 7.10
C VAL A 557 21.39 -34.19 7.29
N GLY A 558 22.51 -34.54 6.69
CA GLY A 558 23.68 -33.65 6.61
C GLY A 558 23.41 -32.38 5.81
N LEU A 559 22.74 -32.50 4.66
CA LEU A 559 22.40 -31.37 3.79
C LEU A 559 21.41 -30.41 4.41
N SER A 560 20.43 -30.90 5.17
CA SER A 560 19.47 -30.03 5.86
C SER A 560 20.19 -29.12 6.88
N LYS A 561 21.16 -29.66 7.62
CA LYS A 561 22.02 -28.89 8.54
C LYS A 561 22.87 -27.85 7.80
N GLU A 562 23.42 -28.19 6.63
CA GLU A 562 24.17 -27.23 5.79
C GLU A 562 23.28 -26.07 5.30
N VAL A 563 22.05 -26.38 4.87
CA VAL A 563 21.08 -25.37 4.42
C VAL A 563 20.67 -24.44 5.56
N ILE A 564 20.39 -24.99 6.74
CA ILE A 564 20.10 -24.22 7.95
C ILE A 564 21.26 -23.27 8.27
N LYS A 565 22.49 -23.78 8.35
CA LYS A 565 23.68 -22.97 8.62
C LYS A 565 23.90 -21.88 7.56
N HIS A 566 23.59 -22.17 6.30
CA HIS A 566 23.67 -21.17 5.24
C HIS A 566 22.60 -20.08 5.39
N PHE A 567 21.37 -20.44 5.76
CA PHE A 567 20.30 -19.47 6.04
C PHE A 567 20.60 -18.62 7.25
N GLU A 568 21.08 -19.19 8.35
CA GLU A 568 21.54 -18.45 9.53
C GLU A 568 22.61 -17.41 9.16
N LYS A 569 23.60 -17.82 8.36
CA LYS A 569 24.67 -16.92 7.90
C LYS A 569 24.15 -15.79 7.01
N LYS A 570 23.17 -16.07 6.15
CA LYS A 570 22.70 -15.13 5.13
C LYS A 570 21.61 -14.18 5.63
N TYR A 571 20.76 -14.66 6.54
CA TYR A 571 19.55 -13.94 6.98
C TYR A 571 19.55 -13.59 8.48
N GLY A 572 20.56 -14.02 9.24
CA GLY A 572 20.57 -13.88 10.70
C GLY A 572 19.98 -15.10 11.39
N ASN A 573 20.05 -15.14 12.73
CA ASN A 573 19.41 -16.19 13.50
C ASN A 573 17.89 -16.12 13.28
N ALA A 574 17.20 -17.25 13.17
CA ALA A 574 15.76 -17.27 12.90
C ALA A 574 14.91 -16.57 14.00
N GLU A 575 15.46 -16.39 15.21
CA GLU A 575 14.84 -15.64 16.31
C GLU A 575 14.95 -14.11 16.17
N SER A 576 15.82 -13.59 15.31
CA SER A 576 16.06 -12.14 15.10
C SER A 576 15.41 -11.62 13.84
#